data_AF-A0A161J9Q7-F1
#
_entry.id   AF-A0A161J9Q7-F1
#
_cell.length_a   1.000
_cell.length_b   1.000
_cell.length_c   1.000
_cell.angle_alpha   90.00
_cell.angle_beta   90.00
_cell.angle_gamma   90.00
#
_symmetry.space_group_name_H-M   'P 1'
#
loop_
_entity.id
_entity.type
_entity.pdbx_description
1 polymer ?
#
loop_
_entity_poly.entity_id
_entity_poly.type
_entity_poly.pdbx_seq_one_letter_code
_entity_poly.pdbx_strand_id
1 'polypeptide(L)'
;MRKTLLLVPVVLLSACTWGITLDDAGKAVRTAWNGDVSQCQDLGKVTVSVMDHVGPIDRNDIKVRDELEVMARNEAAKMNADTIKPLAEPADGSQPWGAYRCGSAGAPAGNTPASAASAPQTVPAAGFQTYPIKSH
;
A
#
# COMPACT_ATOMS: atom_id res chain seq x y z
N MET A 1 -5.90 -25.66 43.08
CA MET A 1 -5.68 -24.32 42.52
C MET A 1 -6.09 -24.35 41.05
N ARG A 2 -7.26 -23.80 40.70
CA ARG A 2 -7.76 -23.77 39.32
C ARG A 2 -7.28 -22.45 38.68
N LYS A 3 -6.33 -22.56 37.76
CA LYS A 3 -5.79 -21.43 36.99
C LYS A 3 -6.81 -21.09 35.90
N THR A 4 -7.69 -20.14 36.17
CA THR A 4 -8.59 -19.57 35.17
C THR A 4 -7.76 -18.73 34.21
N LEU A 5 -7.48 -19.30 33.03
CA LEU A 5 -6.89 -18.59 31.91
C LEU A 5 -7.95 -17.60 31.38
N LEU A 6 -7.77 -16.32 31.72
CA LEU A 6 -8.61 -15.22 31.26
C LEU A 6 -8.30 -15.00 29.77
N LEU A 7 -9.17 -15.54 28.91
CA LEU A 7 -9.08 -15.41 27.47
C LEU A 7 -9.59 -13.99 27.11
N VAL A 8 -8.66 -13.07 26.87
CA VAL A 8 -8.97 -11.70 26.44
C VAL A 8 -9.57 -11.78 25.03
N PRO A 9 -10.80 -11.30 24.82
CA PRO A 9 -11.34 -11.20 23.48
C PRO A 9 -10.60 -10.06 22.77
N VAL A 10 -9.78 -10.40 21.78
CA VAL A 10 -9.26 -9.42 20.83
C VAL A 10 -10.46 -8.96 19.99
N VAL A 11 -11.04 -7.82 20.38
CA VAL A 11 -12.09 -7.17 19.60
C VAL A 11 -11.44 -6.59 18.35
N LEU A 12 -11.55 -7.33 17.24
CA LEU A 12 -11.27 -6.80 15.91
C LEU A 12 -12.43 -5.85 15.56
N LEU A 13 -12.18 -4.54 15.66
CA LEU A 13 -13.11 -3.51 15.23
C LEU A 13 -13.28 -3.61 13.71
N SER A 14 -14.33 -4.28 13.25
CA SER A 14 -14.79 -4.25 11.87
C SER A 14 -15.43 -2.89 11.59
N ALA A 15 -14.65 -1.93 11.12
CA ALA A 15 -15.20 -0.69 10.60
C ALA A 15 -15.94 -0.98 9.28
N CYS A 16 -17.24 -0.66 9.23
CA CYS A 16 -18.01 -0.66 7.98
C CYS A 16 -17.39 0.39 7.06
N THR A 17 -16.58 -0.05 6.10
CA THR A 17 -15.58 0.83 5.50
C THR A 17 -16.05 1.40 4.17
N TRP A 18 -16.36 2.69 4.19
CA TRP A 18 -16.59 3.50 3.00
C TRP A 18 -15.59 4.65 3.06
N GLY A 19 -14.66 4.73 2.11
CA GLY A 19 -13.68 5.83 2.03
C GLY A 19 -12.47 5.68 2.96
N ILE A 20 -11.74 4.57 2.83
CA ILE A 20 -10.47 4.36 3.55
C ILE A 20 -9.44 5.37 3.04
N THR A 21 -8.87 6.14 3.96
CA THR A 21 -7.81 7.09 3.67
C THR A 21 -6.46 6.56 4.11
N LEU A 22 -5.42 6.91 3.37
CA LEU A 22 -4.05 6.57 3.73
C LEU A 22 -3.58 7.48 4.86
N ASP A 23 -3.24 6.87 6.00
CA ASP A 23 -2.74 7.57 7.16
C ASP A 23 -1.31 8.08 6.91
N ASP A 24 -0.87 9.09 7.65
CA ASP A 24 0.48 9.64 7.50
C ASP A 24 1.57 8.57 7.72
N ALA A 25 1.35 7.65 8.66
CA ALA A 25 2.24 6.51 8.87
C ALA A 25 2.18 5.50 7.72
N GLY A 26 0.99 5.26 7.15
CA GLY A 26 0.81 4.38 5.98
C GLY A 26 1.48 4.89 4.71
N LYS A 27 1.65 6.22 4.56
CA LYS A 27 2.40 6.83 3.44
C LYS A 27 3.85 6.38 3.37
N ALA A 28 4.47 6.09 4.52
CA ALA A 28 5.85 5.59 4.60
C ALA A 28 5.97 4.09 4.26
N VAL A 29 4.86 3.35 4.22
CA VAL A 29 4.83 1.94 3.84
C VAL A 29 4.72 1.81 2.33
N ARG A 30 5.61 1.07 1.68
CA ARG A 30 5.57 0.79 0.24
C ARG A 30 4.88 -0.55 -0.06
N THR A 31 4.32 -0.66 -1.25
CA THR A 31 3.68 -1.90 -1.73
C THR A 31 4.56 -2.61 -2.74
N ALA A 32 5.03 -3.81 -2.41
CA ALA A 32 5.89 -4.64 -3.23
C ALA A 32 5.09 -5.68 -4.03
N TRP A 33 4.31 -5.23 -5.03
CA TRP A 33 3.48 -6.10 -5.87
C TRP A 33 4.26 -7.25 -6.53
N ASN A 34 5.38 -6.91 -7.18
CA ASN A 34 6.29 -7.86 -7.82
C ASN A 34 7.71 -7.78 -7.24
N GLY A 35 7.87 -7.08 -6.13
CA GLY A 35 9.18 -6.86 -5.51
C GLY A 35 9.69 -8.11 -4.80
N ASP A 36 11.01 -8.27 -4.79
CA ASP A 36 11.67 -9.21 -3.89
C ASP A 36 11.72 -8.62 -2.47
N VAL A 37 11.39 -9.47 -1.50
CA VAL A 37 11.41 -9.18 -0.06
C VAL A 37 12.33 -10.15 0.70
N SER A 38 13.10 -10.97 -0.02
CA SER A 38 14.01 -11.98 0.56
C SER A 38 15.06 -11.39 1.51
N GLN A 39 15.46 -10.14 1.28
CA GLN A 39 16.44 -9.41 2.10
C GLN A 39 15.81 -8.63 3.25
N CYS A 40 14.48 -8.67 3.38
CA CYS A 40 13.77 -7.93 4.40
C CYS A 40 13.53 -8.76 5.65
N GLN A 41 13.45 -8.10 6.80
CA GLN A 41 12.97 -8.74 8.01
C GLN A 41 11.45 -8.93 7.92
N ASP A 42 10.97 -10.16 8.03
CA ASP A 42 9.56 -10.48 8.18
C ASP A 42 9.06 -10.06 9.58
N LEU A 43 8.05 -9.19 9.61
CA LEU A 43 7.40 -8.73 10.84
C LEU A 43 6.05 -9.43 11.09
N GLY A 44 5.60 -10.25 10.15
CA GLY A 44 4.39 -11.05 10.24
C GLY A 44 3.38 -10.76 9.13
N LYS A 45 2.15 -11.19 9.37
CA LYS A 45 1.04 -11.12 8.42
C LYS A 45 -0.04 -10.19 8.92
N VAL A 46 -0.53 -9.34 8.04
CA VAL A 46 -1.73 -8.52 8.23
C VAL A 46 -2.82 -9.06 7.32
N THR A 47 -4.04 -9.21 7.82
CA THR A 47 -5.20 -9.54 6.98
C THR A 47 -6.19 -8.41 7.12
N VAL A 48 -6.52 -7.81 5.98
CA VAL A 48 -7.45 -6.68 5.90
C VAL A 48 -8.72 -7.10 5.20
N SER A 49 -9.80 -6.39 5.51
CA SER A 49 -11.10 -6.63 4.89
C SER A 49 -11.83 -5.32 4.71
N VAL A 50 -12.47 -5.20 3.57
CA VAL A 50 -13.34 -4.10 3.18
C VAL A 50 -14.68 -4.66 2.77
N MET A 51 -15.71 -3.81 2.76
CA MET A 51 -16.98 -4.22 2.19
C MET A 51 -16.78 -4.44 0.69
N ASP A 52 -17.19 -5.56 0.13
CA ASP A 52 -17.09 -5.85 -1.31
C ASP A 52 -18.45 -5.90 -2.01
N HIS A 53 -19.56 -6.01 -1.28
CA HIS A 53 -20.91 -6.01 -1.85
C HIS A 53 -21.91 -5.33 -0.90
N VAL A 54 -23.05 -4.92 -1.45
CA VAL A 54 -24.21 -4.42 -0.70
C VAL A 54 -25.45 -5.17 -1.19
N GLY A 55 -25.90 -6.15 -0.39
CA GLY A 55 -26.97 -7.05 -0.81
C GLY A 55 -26.55 -7.86 -2.06
N PRO A 56 -27.33 -7.89 -3.14
CA PRO A 56 -26.99 -8.62 -4.36
C PRO A 56 -26.07 -7.83 -5.32
N ILE A 57 -25.61 -6.64 -4.94
CA ILE A 57 -24.83 -5.75 -5.80
C ILE A 57 -23.37 -5.76 -5.36
N ASP A 58 -22.48 -6.18 -6.25
CA ASP A 58 -21.04 -6.13 -6.03
C ASP A 58 -20.50 -4.69 -6.19
N ARG A 59 -19.55 -4.33 -5.33
CA ARG A 59 -18.75 -3.11 -5.49
C ARG A 59 -17.72 -3.34 -6.60
N ASN A 60 -17.24 -2.24 -7.14
CA ASN A 60 -16.17 -2.27 -8.14
C ASN A 60 -14.90 -2.91 -7.53
N ASP A 61 -14.41 -3.96 -8.17
CA ASP A 61 -13.27 -4.78 -7.74
C ASP A 61 -11.96 -4.00 -7.70
N ILE A 62 -11.74 -3.08 -8.66
CA ILE A 62 -10.57 -2.20 -8.66
C ILE A 62 -10.59 -1.30 -7.41
N LYS A 63 -11.76 -0.77 -7.04
CA LYS A 63 -11.90 0.04 -5.82
C LYS A 63 -11.71 -0.76 -4.55
N VAL A 64 -12.23 -1.98 -4.49
CA VAL A 64 -12.02 -2.89 -3.36
C VAL A 64 -10.51 -3.17 -3.18
N ARG A 65 -9.78 -3.39 -4.27
CA ARG A 65 -8.32 -3.60 -4.25
C ARG A 65 -7.54 -2.39 -3.75
N ASP A 66 -7.85 -1.20 -4.26
CA ASP A 66 -7.22 0.05 -3.83
C ASP A 66 -7.42 0.25 -2.31
N GLU A 67 -8.65 0.02 -1.85
CA GLU A 67 -9.03 0.13 -0.44
C GLU A 67 -8.32 -0.90 0.46
N LEU A 68 -8.19 -2.15 -0.01
CA LEU A 68 -7.42 -3.18 0.69
C LEU A 68 -5.94 -2.82 0.79
N GLU A 69 -5.33 -2.30 -0.27
CA GLU A 69 -3.94 -1.85 -0.22
C GLU A 69 -3.76 -0.73 0.83
N VAL A 70 -4.61 0.29 0.80
CA VAL A 70 -4.53 1.41 1.76
C VAL A 70 -4.67 0.92 3.19
N MET A 71 -5.65 0.05 3.45
CA MET A 71 -5.83 -0.52 4.78
C MET A 71 -4.61 -1.35 5.20
N ALA A 72 -4.06 -2.17 4.31
CA ALA A 72 -2.88 -2.99 4.59
C ALA A 72 -1.67 -2.12 4.96
N ARG A 73 -1.47 -0.99 4.28
CA ARG A 73 -0.40 -0.03 4.59
C ARG A 73 -0.58 0.59 5.97
N ASN A 74 -1.80 1.01 6.30
CA ASN A 74 -2.11 1.60 7.60
C ASN A 74 -1.88 0.59 8.74
N GLU A 75 -2.34 -0.65 8.58
CA GLU A 75 -2.14 -1.71 9.59
C GLU A 75 -0.67 -2.11 9.72
N ALA A 76 0.05 -2.24 8.60
CA ALA A 76 1.48 -2.57 8.62
C ALA A 76 2.32 -1.47 9.29
N ALA A 77 1.94 -0.20 9.13
CA ALA A 77 2.61 0.91 9.80
C ALA A 77 2.55 0.79 11.35
N LYS A 78 1.42 0.29 11.90
CA LYS A 78 1.28 0.02 13.35
C LYS A 78 2.27 -1.04 13.85
N MET A 79 2.72 -1.91 12.96
CA MET A 79 3.74 -2.93 13.23
C MET A 79 5.17 -2.44 13.00
N ASN A 80 5.37 -1.16 12.66
CA ASN A 80 6.65 -0.58 12.23
C ASN A 80 7.23 -1.30 11.01
N ALA A 81 6.37 -1.76 10.10
CA ALA A 81 6.76 -2.21 8.77
C ALA A 81 6.95 -1.02 7.84
N ASP A 82 7.84 -1.16 6.86
CA ASP A 82 8.04 -0.19 5.78
C ASP A 82 7.60 -0.74 4.41
N THR A 83 7.28 -2.03 4.35
CA THR A 83 6.94 -2.72 3.10
C THR A 83 5.81 -3.71 3.34
N ILE A 84 4.84 -3.75 2.44
CA ILE A 84 3.84 -4.82 2.37
C ILE A 84 3.92 -5.56 1.04
N LYS A 85 3.54 -6.84 1.03
CA LYS A 85 3.43 -7.66 -0.18
C LYS A 85 2.17 -8.52 -0.12
N PRO A 86 1.34 -8.57 -1.17
CA PRO A 86 0.17 -9.43 -1.16
C PRO A 86 0.61 -10.89 -1.11
N LEU A 87 -0.07 -11.69 -0.28
CA LEU A 87 0.19 -13.13 -0.17
C LEU A 87 -0.78 -13.97 -0.99
N ALA A 88 -1.92 -13.38 -1.36
CA ALA A 88 -2.93 -13.97 -2.22
C ALA A 88 -3.68 -12.86 -2.98
N GLU A 89 -4.44 -13.26 -3.99
CA GLU A 89 -5.41 -12.40 -4.66
C GLU A 89 -6.56 -12.07 -3.67
N PRO A 90 -7.20 -10.89 -3.77
CA PRO A 90 -8.38 -10.59 -2.96
C PRO A 90 -9.50 -11.61 -3.17
N ALA A 91 -10.18 -11.97 -2.09
CA ALA A 91 -11.37 -12.83 -2.09
C ALA A 91 -12.35 -12.34 -1.02
N ASP A 92 -13.63 -12.23 -1.38
CA ASP A 92 -14.72 -11.83 -0.47
C ASP A 92 -14.39 -10.55 0.31
N GLY A 93 -13.89 -9.53 -0.39
CA GLY A 93 -13.47 -8.26 0.21
C GLY A 93 -12.31 -8.37 1.19
N SER A 94 -11.57 -9.48 1.23
CA SER A 94 -10.43 -9.67 2.13
C SER A 94 -9.16 -10.03 1.38
N GLN A 95 -8.02 -9.61 1.92
CA GLN A 95 -6.73 -9.98 1.38
C GLN A 95 -5.66 -10.10 2.49
N PRO A 96 -4.87 -11.20 2.49
CA PRO A 96 -3.71 -11.32 3.35
C PRO A 96 -2.48 -10.65 2.74
N TRP A 97 -1.73 -9.94 3.57
CA TRP A 97 -0.51 -9.22 3.24
C TRP A 97 0.61 -9.61 4.20
N GLY A 98 1.81 -9.81 3.67
CA GLY A 98 3.03 -9.88 4.48
C GLY A 98 3.51 -8.47 4.79
N ALA A 99 3.96 -8.24 6.02
CA ALA A 99 4.50 -6.97 6.49
C ALA A 99 5.99 -7.15 6.80
N TYR A 100 6.81 -6.28 6.22
CA TYR A 100 8.27 -6.41 6.26
C TYR A 100 8.94 -5.10 6.64
N ARG A 101 10.15 -5.22 7.18
CA ARG A 101 11.09 -4.11 7.34
C ARG A 101 12.31 -4.35 6.46
N CYS A 102 12.42 -3.55 5.41
CA CYS A 102 13.47 -3.66 4.40
C CYS A 102 14.54 -2.57 4.55
N GLY A 103 14.26 -1.51 5.30
CA GLY A 103 15.13 -0.34 5.41
C GLY A 103 15.31 0.38 4.05
N SER A 104 16.40 1.12 3.91
CA SER A 104 16.75 1.82 2.66
C SER A 104 16.97 0.90 1.45
N ALA A 105 17.18 -0.41 1.68
CA ALA A 105 17.30 -1.41 0.62
C ALA A 105 15.94 -1.74 -0.04
N GLY A 106 14.83 -1.38 0.60
CA GLY A 106 13.49 -1.57 0.06
C GLY A 106 12.96 -0.41 -0.78
N ALA A 107 13.49 0.80 -0.69
CA ALA A 107 12.96 1.86 -1.56
C ALA A 107 13.10 1.43 -3.04
N PRO A 108 12.01 1.35 -3.86
CA PRO A 108 12.25 1.53 -5.29
C PRO A 108 13.00 2.85 -5.37
N ALA A 109 14.12 2.88 -6.10
CA ALA A 109 14.96 4.07 -6.24
C ALA A 109 14.09 5.25 -6.69
N GLY A 110 13.45 5.93 -5.74
CA GLY A 110 12.72 7.14 -5.94
C GLY A 110 13.80 8.15 -6.16
N ASN A 111 13.96 8.56 -7.43
CA ASN A 111 14.86 9.59 -7.90
C ASN A 111 15.41 10.41 -6.75
N THR A 112 16.59 10.04 -6.25
CA THR A 112 17.40 11.00 -5.52
C THR A 112 17.56 12.14 -6.52
N PRO A 113 17.11 13.38 -6.24
CA PRO A 113 17.72 14.49 -6.90
C PRO A 113 19.15 14.43 -6.39
N ALA A 114 20.03 13.80 -7.17
CA ALA A 114 21.46 14.01 -7.04
C ALA A 114 21.60 15.52 -6.91
N SER A 115 22.12 15.98 -5.78
CA SER A 115 22.33 17.39 -5.51
C SER A 115 22.89 18.02 -6.77
N ALA A 116 22.04 18.77 -7.48
CA ALA A 116 22.43 19.47 -8.67
C ALA A 116 23.35 20.59 -8.17
N ALA A 117 24.64 20.25 -8.09
CA ALA A 117 25.70 21.23 -8.07
C ALA A 117 25.42 22.20 -9.23
N SER A 118 25.23 23.46 -8.88
CA SER A 118 24.85 24.56 -9.74
C SER A 118 25.76 24.62 -10.97
N ALA A 119 25.26 24.19 -12.13
CA ALA A 119 25.85 24.48 -13.43
C ALA A 119 24.86 25.35 -14.21
N PRO A 120 25.26 26.53 -14.71
CA PRO A 120 24.39 27.36 -15.54
C PRO A 120 24.20 26.67 -16.91
N GLN A 121 23.03 26.07 -17.12
CA GLN A 121 22.64 25.51 -18.42
C GLN A 121 21.95 26.59 -19.24
N THR A 122 22.69 27.22 -20.15
CA THR A 122 22.15 28.02 -21.25
C THR A 122 21.33 27.11 -22.15
N VAL A 123 20.00 27.25 -22.11
CA VAL A 123 19.08 26.50 -22.98
C VAL A 123 18.89 27.28 -24.28
N PRO A 124 19.26 26.77 -25.46
CA PRO A 124 18.73 27.29 -26.72
C PRO A 124 17.29 26.77 -26.86
N ALA A 125 16.35 27.69 -27.05
CA ALA A 125 14.95 27.39 -27.31
C ALA A 125 14.79 26.69 -28.67
N ALA A 126 14.80 25.36 -28.69
CA ALA A 126 14.33 24.58 -29.82
C ALA A 126 12.88 24.16 -29.54
N GLY A 127 11.94 24.82 -30.22
CA GLY A 127 10.51 24.64 -30.04
C GLY A 127 10.03 23.25 -30.46
N PHE A 128 9.17 22.65 -29.63
CA PHE A 128 8.37 21.50 -30.02
C PHE A 128 7.13 22.02 -30.76
N GLN A 129 7.03 21.74 -32.07
CA GLN A 129 5.80 21.95 -32.82
C GLN A 129 4.84 20.79 -32.51
N THR A 130 3.68 21.09 -31.93
CA THR A 130 2.59 20.15 -31.78
C THR A 130 1.77 20.08 -33.07
N TYR A 131 1.50 18.87 -33.56
CA TYR A 131 0.64 18.62 -34.71
C TYR A 131 -0.84 18.57 -34.28
N PRO A 132 -1.77 19.19 -35.02
CA PRO A 132 -3.19 19.13 -34.68
C PRO A 132 -3.78 17.76 -35.04
N ILE A 133 -4.45 17.14 -34.06
CA ILE A 133 -5.35 16.01 -34.29
C ILE A 133 -6.59 16.52 -35.04
N LYS A 134 -6.82 15.99 -36.25
CA LYS A 134 -8.06 16.22 -37.01
C LYS A 134 -9.18 15.42 -36.34
N SER A 135 -10.12 16.13 -35.73
CA SER A 135 -11.41 15.60 -35.30
C SER A 135 -12.23 15.21 -36.53
N HIS A 136 -12.72 13.97 -36.55
CA HIS A 136 -13.83 13.52 -37.39
C HIS A 136 -14.92 12.97 -36.48
#